data_AF-A0A958K6S5-F1
#
_entry.id   AF-A0A958K6S5-F1
#
_cell.length_a   1.000
_cell.length_b   1.000
_cell.length_c   1.000
_cell.angle_alpha   90.00
_cell.angle_beta   90.00
_cell.angle_gamma   90.00
#
_symmetry.space_group_name_H-M   'P 1'
#
loop_
_entity.id
_entity.type
_entity.pdbx_description
1 polymer ?
#
loop_
_entity_poly.entity_id
_entity_poly.type
_entity_poly.pdbx_seq_one_letter_code
_entity_poly.pdbx_strand_id
1 'polypeptide(L)'
;MSDYKKIKNAQAKWLEGMGTPKPSPFVVDDFQRQAVESIAEGCDTLVVAPTGSGKTYIAFEAISVALGCKTRAVYTTPLKALSNTKFTELKKRFEPQYQVGLLTGDRK
;
A
#
# COMPACT_ATOMS: atom_id res chain seq x y z
N MET A 1 -34.13 7.56 -34.01
CA MET A 1 -33.61 6.18 -33.80
C MET A 1 -32.26 5.91 -34.45
N SER A 2 -31.89 6.58 -35.56
CA SER A 2 -30.62 6.34 -36.30
C SER A 2 -29.37 6.89 -35.58
N ASP A 3 -29.44 8.11 -35.02
CA ASP A 3 -28.26 8.77 -34.42
C ASP A 3 -27.84 8.18 -33.07
N TYR A 4 -28.80 7.68 -32.29
CA TYR A 4 -28.51 7.00 -31.03
C TYR A 4 -27.66 5.74 -31.24
N LYS A 5 -27.92 4.99 -32.31
CA LYS A 5 -27.16 3.78 -32.67
C LYS A 5 -25.73 4.13 -33.09
N LYS A 6 -25.55 5.24 -33.81
CA LYS A 6 -24.22 5.76 -34.19
C LYS A 6 -23.40 6.19 -32.98
N ILE A 7 -24.01 6.94 -32.05
CA ILE A 7 -23.35 7.40 -30.82
C ILE A 7 -22.92 6.20 -29.98
N LYS A 8 -23.80 5.21 -29.81
CA LYS A 8 -23.49 4.00 -29.03
C LYS A 8 -22.36 3.17 -29.64
N ASN A 9 -22.31 3.05 -30.96
CA ASN A 9 -21.24 2.34 -31.67
C ASN A 9 -19.91 3.10 -31.59
N ALA A 10 -19.93 4.43 -31.72
CA ALA A 10 -18.74 5.27 -31.55
C ALA A 10 -18.19 5.20 -30.12
N GLN A 11 -19.07 5.20 -29.12
CA GLN A 11 -18.72 5.04 -27.71
C GLN A 11 -18.10 3.66 -27.43
N ALA A 12 -18.71 2.58 -27.93
CA ALA A 12 -18.19 1.22 -27.76
C ALA A 12 -16.79 1.08 -28.36
N LYS A 13 -16.55 1.64 -29.56
CA LYS A 13 -15.24 1.66 -30.21
C LYS A 13 -14.22 2.52 -29.46
N TRP A 14 -14.64 3.65 -28.87
CA TRP A 14 -13.77 4.52 -28.08
C TRP A 14 -13.36 3.90 -26.73
N LEU A 15 -14.24 3.10 -26.14
CA LEU A 15 -13.99 2.41 -24.89
C LEU A 15 -13.32 1.05 -25.10
N GLU A 16 -13.08 0.65 -26.35
CA GLU A 16 -12.40 -0.60 -26.68
C GLU A 16 -10.94 -0.53 -26.21
N GLY A 17 -10.60 -1.33 -25.20
CA GLY A 17 -9.30 -1.29 -24.52
C GLY A 17 -9.27 -0.44 -23.24
N MET A 18 -10.32 0.34 -22.96
CA MET A 18 -10.52 0.99 -21.67
C MET A 18 -11.23 0.02 -20.72
N GLY A 19 -10.51 -0.47 -19.72
CA GLY A 19 -11.04 -1.42 -18.75
C GLY A 19 -10.06 -1.67 -17.62
N THR A 20 -10.46 -2.49 -16.66
CA THR A 20 -9.52 -2.96 -15.65
C THR A 20 -8.59 -3.99 -16.29
N PRO A 21 -7.26 -3.81 -16.19
CA PRO A 21 -6.34 -4.85 -16.62
C PRO A 21 -6.68 -6.15 -15.88
N LYS A 22 -6.49 -7.29 -16.56
CA LYS A 22 -6.70 -8.60 -15.91
C LYS A 22 -5.83 -8.65 -14.65
N PRO A 23 -6.38 -9.10 -13.51
CA PRO A 23 -5.62 -9.18 -12.27
C PRO A 23 -4.38 -10.03 -12.52
N SER A 24 -3.22 -9.47 -12.21
CA SER A 24 -1.92 -10.12 -12.27
C SER A 24 -1.37 -10.27 -10.85
N PRO A 25 -0.54 -11.29 -10.59
CA PRO A 25 0.11 -11.41 -9.30
C PRO A 25 1.00 -10.19 -9.05
N PHE A 26 1.03 -9.73 -7.80
CA PHE A 26 1.94 -8.66 -7.40
C PHE A 26 3.39 -9.14 -7.51
N VAL A 27 4.22 -8.34 -8.16
CA VAL A 27 5.66 -8.56 -8.30
C VAL A 27 6.36 -7.35 -7.69
N VAL A 28 7.34 -7.62 -6.82
CA VAL A 28 8.11 -6.57 -6.16
C VAL A 28 9.13 -5.96 -7.10
N ASP A 29 9.21 -4.63 -7.10
CA ASP A 29 10.25 -3.90 -7.82
C ASP A 29 11.62 -4.11 -7.16
N ASP A 30 12.70 -3.98 -7.93
CA ASP A 30 14.06 -4.21 -7.42
C ASP A 30 14.40 -3.31 -6.23
N PHE A 31 14.00 -2.04 -6.25
CA PHE A 31 14.26 -1.12 -5.13
C PHE A 31 13.50 -1.51 -3.86
N GLN A 32 12.32 -2.12 -4.01
CA GLN A 32 11.53 -2.60 -2.88
C GLN A 32 12.21 -3.82 -2.26
N ARG A 33 12.70 -4.75 -3.09
CA ARG A 33 13.45 -5.93 -2.65
C ARG A 33 14.71 -5.53 -1.89
N GLN A 34 15.53 -4.66 -2.47
CA GLN A 34 16.77 -4.17 -1.85
C GLN A 34 16.51 -3.47 -0.51
N ALA A 35 15.45 -2.66 -0.42
CA ALA A 35 15.10 -2.00 0.83
C ALA A 35 14.70 -3.00 1.92
N VAL A 36 13.94 -4.05 1.57
CA VAL A 36 13.53 -5.09 2.53
C VAL A 36 14.74 -5.93 2.98
N GLU A 37 15.64 -6.27 2.06
CA GLU A 37 16.89 -6.99 2.37
C GLU A 37 17.77 -6.17 3.35
N SER A 38 18.00 -4.89 3.05
CA SER A 38 18.73 -3.96 3.93
C SER A 38 18.15 -3.89 5.35
N ILE A 39 16.81 -3.85 5.47
CA ILE A 39 16.13 -3.84 6.77
C ILE A 39 16.29 -5.19 7.49
N ALA A 40 16.20 -6.30 6.77
CA ALA A 40 16.37 -7.64 7.34
C ALA A 40 17.79 -7.89 7.86
N GLU A 41 18.79 -7.24 7.25
CA GLU A 41 20.18 -7.22 7.72
C GLU A 41 20.42 -6.29 8.93
N GLY A 42 19.38 -5.56 9.37
CA GLY A 42 19.44 -4.65 10.51
C GLY A 42 20.00 -3.27 10.19
N CYS A 43 20.04 -2.87 8.91
CA CYS A 43 20.53 -1.55 8.51
C CYS A 43 19.44 -0.47 8.58
N ASP A 44 19.84 0.74 9.00
CA ASP A 44 19.01 1.94 8.86
C ASP A 44 18.82 2.26 7.37
N THR A 45 17.56 2.27 6.92
CA THR A 45 17.23 2.30 5.49
C THR A 45 16.39 3.54 5.15
N LEU A 46 16.91 4.40 4.25
CA LEU A 46 16.18 5.54 3.69
C LEU A 46 15.72 5.24 2.26
N VAL A 47 14.41 5.29 2.03
CA VAL A 47 13.82 5.05 0.69
C VAL A 47 13.25 6.34 0.11
N VAL A 48 13.77 6.72 -1.06
CA VAL A 48 13.28 7.89 -1.82
C VAL A 48 12.70 7.40 -3.15
N ALA A 49 11.39 7.50 -3.29
CA ALA A 49 10.68 7.16 -4.53
C ALA A 49 9.41 8.01 -4.69
N PRO A 50 8.92 8.25 -5.93
CA PRO A 50 7.68 8.99 -6.17
C PRO A 50 6.44 8.43 -5.45
N THR A 51 5.42 9.26 -5.29
CA THR A 51 4.09 8.79 -4.84
C THR A 51 3.51 7.82 -5.88
N GLY A 52 2.81 6.78 -5.41
CA GLY A 52 2.32 5.71 -6.28
C GLY A 52 3.30 4.57 -6.55
N SER A 53 4.60 4.72 -6.26
CA SER A 53 5.62 3.67 -6.49
C SER A 53 5.58 2.49 -5.50
N GLY A 54 4.54 2.36 -4.66
CA GLY A 54 4.40 1.20 -3.78
C GLY A 54 5.26 1.18 -2.51
N LYS A 55 5.83 2.31 -2.07
CA LYS A 55 6.65 2.41 -0.83
C LYS A 55 6.00 1.79 0.42
N THR A 56 4.66 1.76 0.49
CA THR A 56 3.92 1.14 1.60
C THR A 56 4.23 -0.35 1.75
N TYR A 57 4.54 -1.07 0.66
CA TYR A 57 4.96 -2.46 0.72
C TYR A 57 6.20 -2.64 1.60
N ILE A 58 7.23 -1.80 1.38
CA ILE A 58 8.48 -1.83 2.16
C ILE A 58 8.19 -1.61 3.65
N ALA A 59 7.34 -0.63 3.98
CA ALA A 59 7.00 -0.35 5.36
C ALA A 59 6.26 -1.52 6.05
N PHE A 60 5.42 -2.26 5.32
CA PHE A 60 4.74 -3.44 5.86
C PHE A 60 5.70 -4.60 6.09
N GLU A 61 6.63 -4.84 5.17
CA GLU A 61 7.66 -5.85 5.37
C GLU A 61 8.62 -5.49 6.51
N ALA A 62 8.97 -4.21 6.68
CA ALA A 62 9.74 -3.73 7.82
C ALA A 62 9.06 -4.05 9.17
N ILE A 63 7.73 -3.86 9.23
CA ILE A 63 6.94 -4.25 10.40
C ILE A 63 6.99 -5.76 10.61
N SER A 64 6.82 -6.57 9.56
CA SER A 64 6.92 -8.04 9.64
C SER A 64 8.28 -8.50 10.20
N VAL A 65 9.38 -7.91 9.73
CA VAL A 65 10.74 -8.20 10.21
C VAL A 65 10.84 -7.88 11.71
N ALA A 66 10.43 -6.68 12.13
CA ALA A 66 10.47 -6.27 13.54
C ALA A 66 9.66 -7.23 14.43
N LEU A 67 8.44 -7.58 14.02
CA LEU A 67 7.57 -8.50 14.75
C LEU A 67 8.15 -9.92 14.82
N GLY A 68 8.79 -10.39 13.75
CA GLY A 68 9.53 -11.67 13.72
C GLY A 68 10.72 -11.68 14.69
N CYS A 69 11.39 -10.54 14.86
CA CYS A 69 12.45 -10.33 15.85
C CYS A 69 11.92 -10.11 17.27
N LYS A 70 10.61 -10.27 17.53
CA LYS A 70 9.95 -10.03 18.82
C LYS A 70 10.11 -8.59 19.34
N THR A 71 10.26 -7.63 18.43
CA THR A 71 10.30 -6.20 18.76
C THR A 71 8.97 -5.53 18.39
N ARG A 72 8.91 -4.20 18.51
CA ARG A 72 7.74 -3.39 18.20
C ARG A 72 8.06 -2.47 17.03
N ALA A 73 7.06 -2.19 16.20
CA ALA A 73 7.18 -1.23 15.12
C ALA A 73 6.26 -0.02 15.35
N VAL A 74 6.72 1.17 14.96
CA VAL A 74 5.93 2.41 15.00
C VAL A 74 5.76 2.91 13.57
N TYR A 75 4.52 2.97 13.10
CA TYR A 75 4.19 3.52 11.79
C TYR A 75 3.65 4.96 11.97
N THR A 76 4.35 5.94 11.42
CA THR A 76 3.96 7.35 11.53
C THR A 76 3.40 7.88 10.21
N THR A 77 2.43 8.79 10.29
CA THR A 77 1.90 9.52 9.13
C THR A 77 1.94 11.01 9.41
N PRO A 78 2.21 11.86 8.40
CA PRO A 78 2.26 13.31 8.59
C PRO A 78 0.88 13.94 8.85
N LEU A 79 -0.21 13.25 8.51
CA LEU A 79 -1.58 13.72 8.67
C LEU A 79 -2.42 12.72 9.46
N LYS A 80 -3.22 13.21 10.40
CA LYS A 80 -4.13 12.39 11.22
C LYS A 80 -5.13 11.59 10.39
N ALA A 81 -5.68 12.19 9.33
CA ALA A 81 -6.64 11.50 8.45
C ALA A 81 -6.04 10.22 7.83
N LEU A 82 -4.74 10.25 7.50
CA LEU A 82 -4.03 9.09 6.95
C LEU A 82 -3.75 8.02 8.01
N SER A 83 -3.64 8.39 9.29
CA SER A 83 -3.44 7.46 10.40
C SER A 83 -4.60 6.49 10.53
N ASN A 84 -5.85 6.96 10.36
CA ASN A 84 -7.04 6.11 10.44
C ASN A 84 -7.07 5.05 9.32
N THR A 85 -6.82 5.46 8.08
CA THR A 85 -6.74 4.53 6.95
C THR A 85 -5.64 3.49 7.17
N LYS A 86 -4.46 3.92 7.60
CA LYS A 86 -3.34 3.01 7.84
C LYS A 86 -3.58 2.10 9.03
N PHE A 87 -4.25 2.57 10.08
CA PHE A 87 -4.67 1.73 11.20
C PHE A 87 -5.55 0.58 10.72
N THR A 88 -6.59 0.85 9.91
CA THR A 88 -7.46 -0.21 9.36
C THR A 88 -6.68 -1.22 8.51
N GLU A 89 -5.77 -0.75 7.64
CA GLU A 89 -4.94 -1.62 6.81
C GLU A 89 -4.00 -2.50 7.65
N LEU A 90 -3.34 -1.92 8.66
CA LEU A 90 -2.42 -2.63 9.56
C LEU A 90 -3.16 -3.66 10.42
N LYS A 91 -4.33 -3.30 10.97
CA LYS A 91 -5.19 -4.26 11.69
C LYS A 91 -5.51 -5.46 10.81
N LYS A 92 -5.97 -5.21 9.57
CA LYS A 92 -6.33 -6.28 8.63
C LYS A 92 -5.14 -7.21 8.32
N ARG A 93 -3.92 -6.67 8.31
CA ARG A 93 -2.71 -7.43 7.96
C ARG A 93 -2.14 -8.23 9.15
N PHE A 94 -2.15 -7.67 10.35
CA PHE A 94 -1.37 -8.19 11.47
C PHE A 94 -2.22 -8.77 12.62
N GLU A 95 -3.49 -8.42 12.75
CA GLU A 95 -4.39 -9.06 13.71
C GLU A 95 -4.96 -10.38 13.16
N PRO A 96 -5.23 -11.38 14.03
CA PRO A 96 -5.13 -11.33 15.50
C PRO A 96 -3.74 -11.66 16.06
N GLN A 97 -2.75 -11.99 15.21
CA GLN A 97 -1.45 -12.48 15.65
C GLN A 97 -0.66 -11.41 16.44
N TYR A 98 -0.74 -10.15 16.02
CA TYR A 98 -0.08 -9.02 16.66
C TYR A 98 -1.08 -7.91 16.94
N GLN A 99 -1.05 -7.36 18.15
CA GLN A 99 -1.92 -6.27 18.55
C GLN A 99 -1.55 -4.97 17.80
N VAL A 100 -2.53 -4.32 17.20
CA VAL A 100 -2.35 -3.05 16.50
C VAL A 100 -3.08 -1.93 17.25
N GLY A 101 -2.36 -0.88 17.61
CA GLY A 101 -2.89 0.31 18.30
C GLY A 101 -2.81 1.57 17.43
N LEU A 102 -3.60 2.58 17.80
CA LEU A 102 -3.54 3.92 17.22
C LEU A 102 -3.32 4.94 18.34
N LEU A 103 -2.23 5.70 18.25
CA LEU A 103 -1.93 6.79 19.18
C LEU A 103 -2.11 8.12 18.44
N THR A 104 -3.09 8.93 18.86
CA THR A 104 -3.26 10.31 18.40
C THR A 104 -3.21 11.26 19.58
N GLY A 105 -2.87 12.54 19.32
CA GLY A 105 -2.81 13.58 20.34
C GLY A 105 -4.18 14.09 20.82
N ASP A 106 -5.29 13.50 20.37
CA ASP A 106 -6.62 13.89 20.83
C ASP A 106 -6.82 13.40 22.27
N ARG A 107 -6.68 14.33 23.21
CA ARG A 107 -7.08 14.12 24.60
C ARG A 107 -8.60 14.31 24.69
N LYS A 108 -9.30 13.35 25.31
CA LYS A 108 -10.63 13.63 25.88
C LYS A 108 -10.50 14.61 27.05
#